data_AF-A0A7X1NB94-F1
#
_entry.id   AF-A0A7X1NB94-F1
#
_cell.length_a   1.000
_cell.length_b   1.000
_cell.length_c   1.000
_cell.angle_alpha   90.00
_cell.angle_beta   90.00
_cell.angle_gamma   90.00
#
_symmetry.space_group_name_H-M   'P 1'
#
loop_
_entity.id
_entity.type
_entity.pdbx_description
1 polymer ?
#
loop_
_entity_poly.entity_id
_entity_poly.type
_entity_poly.pdbx_seq_one_letter_code
_entity_poly.pdbx_strand_id
1 'polypeptide(L)'
;MGESVIKAVLKCGHTPVVAGEIHTISEATIRAFSEHHDKNIDVVRFDGHPDLMDNYKGDRHYCGCPMRPLIESGHIDPKKVAFLGLRGFANAAGGIKYRPGSGRAFLYNGGVL
;
A
#
# COMPACT_ATOMS: atom_id res chain seq x y z
N MET A 1 3.53 -1.23 17.46
CA MET A 1 2.66 -0.26 18.16
C MET A 1 1.44 0.13 17.32
N GLY A 2 1.60 0.56 16.05
CA GLY A 2 0.46 1.01 15.23
C GLY A 2 -0.62 -0.06 15.01
N GLU A 3 -0.23 -1.28 14.62
CA GLU A 3 -1.18 -2.34 14.24
C GLU A 3 -2.15 -2.73 15.37
N SER A 4 -1.66 -2.87 16.60
CA SER A 4 -2.48 -3.24 17.77
C SER A 4 -3.52 -2.18 18.12
N VAL A 5 -3.18 -0.89 17.96
CA VAL A 5 -4.11 0.22 18.19
C VAL A 5 -5.23 0.20 17.14
N ILE A 6 -4.88 0.00 15.86
CA ILE A 6 -5.87 -0.10 14.78
C ILE A 6 -6.81 -1.28 15.01
N LYS A 7 -6.28 -2.45 15.38
CA LYS A 7 -7.08 -3.63 15.73
C LYS A 7 -8.04 -3.34 16.89
N ALA A 8 -7.62 -2.59 17.90
CA ALA A 8 -8.49 -2.23 19.03
C ALA A 8 -9.64 -1.31 18.60
N VAL A 9 -9.34 -0.26 17.82
CA VAL A 9 -10.36 0.67 17.29
C VAL A 9 -11.40 -0.06 16.43
N LEU A 10 -10.93 -0.93 15.53
CA LEU A 10 -11.80 -1.73 14.66
C LEU A 10 -12.68 -2.71 15.46
N LYS A 11 -12.15 -3.35 16.51
CA LYS A 11 -12.93 -4.23 17.41
C LYS A 11 -14.07 -3.48 18.11
N CYS A 12 -13.92 -2.19 18.34
CA CYS A 12 -14.98 -1.35 18.89
C CYS A 12 -16.02 -0.92 17.82
N GLY A 13 -15.91 -1.37 16.57
CA GLY A 13 -16.81 -1.00 15.48
C GLY A 13 -16.58 0.41 14.92
N HIS A 14 -15.43 1.03 15.21
CA HIS A 14 -15.12 2.39 14.76
C HIS A 14 -14.17 2.38 13.55
N THR A 15 -14.31 3.37 12.68
CA THR A 15 -13.38 3.58 11.55
C THR A 15 -12.15 4.37 12.00
N PRO A 16 -10.93 3.82 11.88
CA PRO A 16 -9.71 4.51 12.28
C PRO A 16 -9.36 5.62 11.28
N VAL A 17 -9.04 6.81 11.81
CA VAL A 17 -8.38 7.90 11.07
C VAL A 17 -6.99 8.07 11.66
N VAL A 18 -5.97 7.91 10.83
CA VAL A 18 -4.57 7.92 11.27
C VAL A 18 -3.86 9.14 10.71
N ALA A 19 -3.38 10.00 11.60
CA ALA A 19 -2.47 11.09 11.26
C ALA A 19 -1.06 10.71 11.74
N GLY A 20 -0.17 10.44 10.80
CA GLY A 20 1.23 10.13 11.06
C GLY A 20 2.17 11.10 10.34
N GLU A 21 3.46 10.97 10.59
CA GLU A 21 4.49 11.81 9.97
C GLU A 21 5.00 11.22 8.64
N ILE A 22 5.25 9.90 8.59
CA ILE A 22 5.91 9.22 7.47
C ILE A 22 5.13 8.01 6.95
N HIS A 23 5.28 7.70 5.65
CA HIS A 23 4.48 6.67 4.97
C HIS A 23 4.63 5.27 5.52
N THR A 24 5.72 4.95 6.25
CA THR A 24 5.94 3.65 6.91
C THR A 24 4.77 3.22 7.79
N ILE A 25 4.03 4.17 8.40
CA ILE A 25 2.86 3.83 9.23
C ILE A 25 1.76 3.12 8.43
N SER A 26 1.69 3.36 7.11
CA SER A 26 0.68 2.78 6.21
C SER A 26 0.70 1.25 6.22
N GLU A 27 1.89 0.65 6.34
CA GLU A 27 2.02 -0.82 6.30
C GLU A 27 1.25 -1.46 7.47
N ALA A 28 1.51 -1.01 8.68
CA ALA A 28 0.88 -1.54 9.88
C ALA A 28 -0.64 -1.23 9.91
N THR A 29 -1.05 -0.04 9.46
CA THR A 29 -2.45 0.36 9.49
C THR A 29 -3.29 -0.42 8.47
N ILE A 30 -2.79 -0.56 7.24
CA ILE A 30 -3.50 -1.27 6.19
C ILE A 30 -3.51 -2.78 6.47
N ARG A 31 -2.44 -3.36 7.01
CA ARG A 31 -2.42 -4.77 7.43
C ARG A 31 -3.52 -5.07 8.45
N ALA A 32 -3.62 -4.29 9.53
CA ALA A 32 -4.68 -4.44 10.53
C ALA A 32 -6.08 -4.29 9.94
N PHE A 33 -6.28 -3.29 9.07
CA PHE A 33 -7.56 -3.03 8.43
C PHE A 33 -7.96 -4.17 7.48
N SER A 34 -7.02 -4.62 6.65
CA SER A 34 -7.18 -5.75 5.74
C SER A 34 -7.59 -7.02 6.49
N GLU A 35 -6.88 -7.37 7.57
CA GLU A 35 -7.21 -8.55 8.38
C GLU A 35 -8.61 -8.49 9.00
N HIS A 36 -9.03 -7.31 9.45
CA HIS A 36 -10.37 -7.13 10.03
C HIS A 36 -11.50 -7.29 8.99
N HIS A 37 -11.19 -7.07 7.71
CA HIS A 37 -12.13 -7.16 6.59
C HIS A 37 -11.82 -8.36 5.67
N ASP A 38 -11.34 -9.47 6.24
CA ASP A 38 -11.11 -10.75 5.53
C ASP A 38 -10.23 -10.61 4.26
N LYS A 39 -9.24 -9.70 4.31
CA LYS A 39 -8.35 -9.33 3.20
C LYS A 39 -9.08 -8.86 1.93
N ASN A 40 -10.33 -8.40 2.07
CA ASN A 40 -11.15 -7.92 0.98
C ASN A 40 -11.33 -6.39 1.05
N ILE A 41 -10.25 -5.67 0.76
CA ILE A 41 -10.23 -4.20 0.79
C ILE A 41 -9.79 -3.62 -0.55
N ASP A 42 -10.29 -2.43 -0.85
CA ASP A 42 -9.83 -1.60 -1.96
C ASP A 42 -9.01 -0.43 -1.40
N VAL A 43 -7.95 -0.03 -2.12
CA VAL A 43 -7.04 1.03 -1.66
C VAL A 43 -6.97 2.14 -2.70
N VAL A 44 -7.28 3.36 -2.28
CA VAL A 44 -7.02 4.59 -3.05
C VAL A 44 -5.83 5.30 -2.42
N ARG A 45 -4.73 5.41 -3.16
CA ARG A 45 -3.47 6.00 -2.69
C ARG A 45 -3.24 7.34 -3.39
N PHE A 46 -3.31 8.43 -2.63
CA PHE A 46 -2.95 9.76 -3.10
C PHE A 46 -1.49 10.03 -2.78
N ASP A 47 -0.62 9.98 -3.79
CA ASP A 47 0.82 10.04 -3.59
C ASP A 47 1.54 10.39 -4.89
N GLY A 48 2.68 11.07 -4.77
CA GLY A 48 3.61 11.27 -5.88
C GLY A 48 4.38 10.01 -6.25
N HIS A 49 4.46 9.05 -5.33
CA HIS A 49 5.27 7.85 -5.44
C HIS A 49 4.43 6.58 -5.20
N PRO A 50 4.80 5.44 -5.81
CA PRO A 50 4.05 4.18 -5.65
C PRO A 50 4.34 3.45 -4.34
N ASP A 51 5.42 3.82 -3.62
CA ASP A 51 5.90 3.16 -2.41
C ASP A 51 6.09 1.63 -2.55
N LEU A 52 6.65 1.20 -3.69
CA LEU A 52 6.87 -0.20 -4.09
C LEU A 52 8.35 -0.66 -4.09
N MET A 53 9.26 0.06 -3.44
CA MET A 53 10.64 -0.41 -3.33
C MET A 53 10.70 -1.74 -2.58
N ASP A 54 11.65 -2.60 -2.96
CA ASP A 54 11.90 -3.86 -2.25
C ASP A 54 12.48 -3.62 -0.87
N ASN A 55 13.55 -2.83 -0.82
CA ASN A 55 14.16 -2.30 0.39
C ASN A 55 14.94 -1.02 0.04
N TYR A 56 15.29 -0.25 1.05
CA TYR A 56 16.25 0.85 0.93
C TYR A 56 17.41 0.61 1.89
N LYS A 57 18.62 0.41 1.35
CA LYS A 57 19.84 0.10 2.14
C LYS A 57 19.64 -1.06 3.13
N GLY A 58 18.87 -2.08 2.73
CA GLY A 58 18.55 -3.25 3.56
C GLY A 58 17.33 -3.08 4.47
N ASP A 59 16.70 -1.90 4.52
CA ASP A 59 15.46 -1.69 5.27
C ASP A 59 14.22 -1.85 4.37
N ARG A 60 13.45 -2.91 4.64
CA ARG A 60 12.19 -3.22 3.93
C ARG A 60 11.00 -2.40 4.40
N HIS A 61 11.11 -1.70 5.54
CA HIS A 61 10.06 -0.86 6.11
C HIS A 61 10.34 0.65 5.90
N TYR A 62 11.32 0.98 5.05
CA TYR A 62 11.57 2.35 4.62
C TYR A 62 10.33 2.96 3.95
N CYS A 63 10.17 4.28 4.03
CA CYS A 63 8.93 4.99 3.67
C CYS A 63 8.42 4.77 2.24
N GLY A 64 9.30 4.42 1.29
CA GLY A 64 8.90 4.10 -0.08
C GLY A 64 8.79 2.60 -0.40
N CYS A 65 8.73 1.74 0.61
CA CYS A 65 8.46 0.29 0.51
C CYS A 65 7.05 -0.18 0.95
N PRO A 66 6.23 0.53 1.77
CA PRO A 66 5.08 -0.06 2.47
C PRO A 66 4.06 -0.81 1.63
N MET A 67 3.85 -0.43 0.38
CA MET A 67 2.83 -1.05 -0.47
C MET A 67 3.25 -2.44 -0.96
N ARG A 68 4.55 -2.70 -1.14
CA ARG A 68 5.03 -3.98 -1.66
C ARG A 68 4.79 -5.14 -0.69
N PRO A 69 5.22 -5.07 0.60
CA PRO A 69 4.96 -6.15 1.56
C PRO A 69 3.47 -6.46 1.69
N LEU A 70 2.59 -5.45 1.63
CA LEU A 70 1.13 -5.63 1.70
C LEU A 70 0.57 -6.40 0.51
N ILE A 71 1.10 -6.16 -0.69
CA ILE A 71 0.72 -6.89 -1.90
C ILE A 71 1.28 -8.32 -1.86
N GLU A 72 2.55 -8.49 -1.53
CA GLU A 72 3.23 -9.80 -1.52
C GLU A 72 2.66 -10.75 -0.44
N SER A 73 2.16 -10.21 0.68
CA SER A 73 1.48 -10.98 1.74
C SER A 73 -0.02 -11.18 1.52
N GLY A 74 -0.55 -10.66 0.40
CA GLY A 74 -1.96 -10.79 0.03
C GLY A 74 -2.92 -9.99 0.91
N HIS A 75 -2.44 -8.98 1.65
CA HIS A 75 -3.32 -8.05 2.36
C HIS A 75 -4.00 -7.06 1.41
N ILE A 76 -3.42 -6.86 0.22
CA ILE A 76 -3.97 -6.03 -0.85
C ILE A 76 -3.91 -6.80 -2.15
N ASP A 77 -5.03 -6.90 -2.87
CA ASP A 77 -5.03 -7.30 -4.28
C ASP A 77 -4.55 -6.12 -5.12
N PRO A 78 -3.45 -6.25 -5.91
CA PRO A 78 -2.96 -5.17 -6.76
C PRO A 78 -3.99 -4.69 -7.79
N LYS A 79 -5.01 -5.49 -8.13
CA LYS A 79 -6.13 -5.08 -9.01
C LYS A 79 -7.12 -4.12 -8.34
N LYS A 80 -7.08 -4.04 -7.01
CA LYS A 80 -7.94 -3.22 -6.15
C LYS A 80 -7.22 -1.97 -5.60
N VAL A 81 -6.09 -1.60 -6.20
CA VAL A 81 -5.34 -0.38 -5.85
C VAL A 81 -5.45 0.65 -6.97
N ALA A 82 -5.78 1.88 -6.60
CA ALA A 82 -5.73 3.03 -7.48
C ALA A 82 -4.74 4.06 -6.94
N PHE A 83 -3.70 4.38 -7.72
CA PHE A 83 -2.77 5.46 -7.41
C PHE A 83 -3.19 6.74 -8.12
N LEU A 84 -3.19 7.84 -7.38
CA LEU A 84 -3.56 9.17 -7.85
C LEU A 84 -2.45 10.17 -7.49
N GLY A 85 -1.89 10.85 -8.48
CA GLY A 85 -0.85 11.88 -8.28
C GLY A 85 0.58 11.47 -8.60
N LEU A 86 0.81 10.25 -9.12
CA LEU A 86 2.16 9.75 -9.46
C LEU A 86 2.92 10.71 -10.39
N ARG A 87 4.13 11.09 -10.00
CA ARG A 87 4.98 12.03 -10.75
C ARG A 87 6.47 11.89 -10.37
N GLY A 88 7.35 12.34 -11.25
CA GLY A 88 8.80 12.38 -10.99
C GLY A 88 9.54 11.05 -11.24
N PHE A 89 10.84 11.04 -10.94
CA PHE A 89 11.79 9.99 -11.33
C PHE A 89 11.60 8.67 -10.57
N ALA A 90 11.00 8.69 -9.38
CA ALA A 90 10.77 7.50 -8.55
C ALA A 90 9.78 6.49 -9.17
N ASN A 91 9.16 6.84 -10.32
CA ASN A 91 8.28 5.97 -11.09
C ASN A 91 9.02 5.14 -12.17
N ALA A 92 10.28 5.47 -12.47
CA ALA A 92 10.99 4.96 -13.66
C ALA A 92 11.67 3.59 -13.46
N ALA A 93 11.89 3.15 -12.21
CA ALA A 93 12.58 1.89 -11.91
C ALA A 93 11.60 0.71 -11.82
N GLY A 94 11.10 0.24 -12.97
CA GLY A 94 10.61 -1.14 -13.15
C GLY A 94 9.33 -1.61 -12.44
N GLY A 95 8.67 -0.76 -11.64
CA GLY A 95 7.50 -1.16 -10.82
C GLY A 95 6.13 -0.83 -11.41
N ILE A 96 6.02 0.18 -12.30
CA ILE A 96 4.73 0.76 -12.71
C ILE A 96 4.42 0.55 -14.19
N LYS A 97 3.29 -0.12 -14.50
CA LYS A 97 2.69 -0.14 -15.84
C LYS A 97 1.37 0.64 -15.84
N TYR A 98 1.44 1.87 -16.33
CA TYR A 98 0.26 2.71 -16.50
C TYR A 98 -0.58 2.25 -17.70
N ARG A 99 -1.90 2.08 -17.52
CA ARG A 99 -2.85 1.88 -18.64
C ARG A 99 -3.72 3.13 -18.81
N PRO A 100 -3.54 3.91 -19.90
CA PRO A 100 -4.38 5.06 -20.19
C PRO A 100 -5.86 4.65 -20.34
N GLY A 101 -6.78 5.46 -19.82
CA GLY A 101 -8.24 5.30 -20.00
C GLY A 101 -8.98 4.52 -18.89
N SER A 102 -8.29 3.94 -17.90
CA SER A 102 -8.95 3.19 -16.81
C SER A 102 -8.96 3.88 -15.43
N GLY A 103 -8.37 5.06 -15.28
CA GLY A 103 -8.25 5.74 -13.97
C GLY A 103 -7.51 4.95 -12.89
N ARG A 104 -6.84 3.84 -13.27
CA ARG A 104 -6.20 2.86 -12.39
C ARG A 104 -4.76 2.63 -12.87
N ALA A 105 -3.80 2.79 -11.97
CA ALA A 105 -2.40 2.41 -12.21
C ALA A 105 -2.21 0.97 -11.73
N PHE A 106 -1.85 0.05 -12.64
CA PHE A 106 -1.55 -1.34 -12.30
C PHE A 106 -0.03 -1.51 -12.16
N LEU A 107 0.41 -2.17 -11.10
CA LEU A 107 1.82 -2.46 -10.83
C LEU A 107 2.01 -3.97 -10.94
N TYR A 108 2.85 -4.43 -11.88
CA TYR A 108 3.25 -5.83 -11.99
C TYR A 108 4.53 -6.02 -12.80
N ASN A 109 5.53 -6.68 -12.22
CA ASN A 109 6.67 -7.22 -12.96
C ASN A 109 7.14 -8.58 -12.35
N GLY A 110 6.57 -9.70 -12.83
CA GLY A 110 7.25 -11.00 -12.89
C GLY A 110 6.55 -12.27 -12.32
N GLY A 111 5.65 -12.92 -13.08
CA GLY A 111 5.11 -14.32 -12.93
C GLY A 111 4.24 -14.62 -11.68
N VAL A 112 3.16 -15.43 -11.65
CA VAL A 112 2.43 -16.34 -12.55
C VAL A 112 0.91 -16.13 -12.30
N LEU A 113 0.07 -16.54 -13.26
CA LEU A 113 -1.41 -16.58 -13.23
C LEU A 113 -2.01 -17.20 -11.95
#